data_AF-A0A8X6RBI9-F1
#
_entry.id   AF-A0A8X6RBI9-F1
#
_cell.length_a   1.000
_cell.length_b   1.000
_cell.length_c   1.000
_cell.angle_alpha   90.00
_cell.angle_beta   90.00
_cell.angle_gamma   90.00
#
_symmetry.space_group_name_H-M   'P 1'
#
loop_
_entity.id
_entity.type
_entity.pdbx_description
1 polymer ?
#
loop_
_entity_poly.entity_id
_entity_poly.type
_entity_poly.pdbx_seq_one_letter_code
_entity_poly.pdbx_strand_id
1 'polypeptide(L)'
;MLNLHINGTNIDNQLKQFWELEEIPNVKDKLLTSEEQFVETHFQNTYACNSDGRFVVKLPFYKSNSELGDSKPAAISRLLAMERKFKNNPDFEKQYKEFMNEYESLGHMSLVNSRSHTSKDQNFLPHHAVIKPSSLTTKLRVVFDASCKTTNGTSLNSLLECIKQIALDDKDNPNLSRVLQEDIYMDDLLSGADTPNNAISICKDIAHVLSTRGFHLRKWNSNSTEFLAQFSEHSSHDARVEFSKDSNESSKVLGLF
;
A
#
# COMPACT_ATOMS: atom_id res chain seq x y z
N MET A 1 5.86 38.86 -16.03
CA MET A 1 6.65 38.84 -17.29
C MET A 1 5.90 37.94 -18.25
N LEU A 2 5.48 38.45 -19.42
CA LEU A 2 4.62 37.73 -20.37
C LEU A 2 5.49 36.76 -21.18
N ASN A 3 5.36 35.45 -20.93
CA ASN A 3 6.02 34.41 -21.75
C ASN A 3 5.03 33.95 -22.84
N LEU A 4 5.21 34.45 -24.05
CA LEU A 4 4.58 33.94 -25.27
C LEU A 4 5.35 32.71 -25.74
N HIS A 5 4.72 31.54 -25.68
CA HIS A 5 5.26 30.31 -26.27
C HIS A 5 4.41 29.95 -27.49
N ILE A 6 5.00 30.02 -28.68
CA ILE A 6 4.37 29.58 -29.93
C ILE A 6 4.67 28.08 -30.06
N ASN A 7 3.70 27.22 -29.74
CA ASN A 7 3.82 25.77 -29.91
C ASN A 7 2.76 25.25 -30.90
N GLY A 8 3.05 25.36 -32.20
CA GLY A 8 2.19 24.77 -33.24
C GLY A 8 2.50 23.30 -33.56
N THR A 9 3.66 22.78 -33.15
CA THR A 9 4.10 21.40 -33.49
C THR A 9 4.30 20.49 -32.28
N ASN A 10 4.33 21.05 -31.07
CA ASN A 10 4.55 20.31 -29.84
C ASN A 10 3.21 19.84 -29.22
N ILE A 11 2.15 20.64 -29.36
CA ILE A 11 0.81 20.31 -28.84
C ILE A 11 0.26 19.03 -29.47
N ASP A 12 0.41 18.83 -30.78
CA ASP A 12 -0.12 17.63 -31.43
C ASP A 12 0.62 16.36 -30.98
N ASN A 13 1.92 16.44 -30.76
CA ASN A 13 2.70 15.33 -30.21
C ASN A 13 2.40 15.09 -28.73
N GLN A 14 2.20 16.15 -27.94
CA GLN A 14 1.80 16.05 -26.53
C GLN A 14 0.39 15.51 -26.38
N LEU A 15 -0.54 15.92 -27.25
CA LEU A 15 -1.88 15.34 -27.32
C LEU A 15 -1.76 13.88 -27.72
N LYS A 16 -1.03 13.55 -28.79
CA LYS A 16 -0.86 12.16 -29.22
C LYS A 16 -0.29 11.28 -28.10
N GLN A 17 0.75 11.73 -27.40
CA GLN A 17 1.31 11.03 -26.24
C GLN A 17 0.31 10.93 -25.09
N PHE A 18 -0.45 11.98 -24.81
CA PHE A 18 -1.50 11.98 -23.79
C PHE A 18 -2.60 10.97 -24.14
N TRP A 19 -3.05 10.96 -25.39
CA TRP A 19 -4.05 10.02 -25.89
C TRP A 19 -3.51 8.59 -25.90
N GLU A 20 -2.27 8.34 -26.34
CA GLU A 20 -1.63 7.00 -26.29
C GLU A 20 -1.43 6.49 -24.85
N LEU A 21 -1.22 7.38 -23.87
CA LEU A 21 -1.10 7.03 -22.45
C LEU A 21 -2.46 6.79 -21.78
N GLU A 22 -3.50 7.53 -22.18
CA GLU A 22 -4.87 7.40 -21.68
C GLU A 22 -5.70 6.36 -22.46
N GLU A 23 -5.22 5.91 -23.62
CA GLU A 23 -5.89 4.89 -24.43
C GLU A 23 -5.85 3.57 -23.66
N ILE A 24 -7.02 3.15 -23.18
CA ILE A 24 -7.18 1.82 -22.60
C ILE A 24 -6.90 0.82 -23.74
N PRO A 25 -5.86 -0.02 -23.63
CA PRO A 25 -5.55 -0.99 -24.68
C PRO A 25 -6.80 -1.80 -24.98
N ASN A 26 -7.10 -2.05 -26.25
CA ASN A 26 -8.28 -2.82 -26.62
C ASN A 26 -8.03 -4.31 -26.29
N VAL A 27 -8.27 -4.69 -25.03
CA VAL A 27 -7.95 -6.02 -24.46
C VAL A 27 -8.94 -7.11 -24.92
N LYS A 28 -9.86 -6.80 -25.85
CA LYS A 28 -10.92 -7.72 -26.28
C LYS A 28 -10.41 -9.08 -26.80
N ASP A 29 -9.15 -9.14 -27.26
CA ASP A 29 -8.52 -10.35 -27.78
C ASP A 29 -7.40 -10.92 -26.87
N LYS A 30 -7.15 -10.35 -25.68
CA LYS A 30 -6.16 -10.90 -24.74
C LYS A 30 -6.81 -12.07 -23.97
N LEU A 31 -6.19 -13.24 -24.03
CA LEU A 31 -6.53 -14.33 -23.10
C LEU A 31 -6.17 -13.89 -21.69
N LEU A 32 -7.20 -13.60 -20.88
CA LEU A 32 -7.03 -13.24 -19.48
C LEU A 32 -6.58 -14.46 -18.68
N THR A 33 -5.68 -14.26 -17.73
CA THR A 33 -5.40 -15.31 -16.73
C THR A 33 -6.62 -15.53 -15.83
N SER A 34 -6.66 -16.65 -15.11
CA SER A 34 -7.75 -16.95 -14.16
C SER A 34 -7.92 -15.84 -13.12
N GLU A 35 -6.80 -15.22 -12.72
CA GLU A 35 -6.72 -14.12 -11.76
C GLU A 35 -7.24 -12.81 -12.37
N GLU A 36 -6.80 -12.47 -13.59
CA GLU A 36 -7.32 -11.31 -14.33
C GLU A 36 -8.84 -11.43 -14.52
N GLN A 37 -9.32 -12.63 -14.85
CA GLN A 37 -10.75 -12.91 -14.99
C GLN A 37 -11.51 -12.81 -13.64
N PHE A 38 -10.92 -13.29 -12.54
CA PHE A 38 -11.49 -13.14 -11.21
C PHE A 38 -11.61 -11.66 -10.80
N VAL A 39 -10.54 -10.89 -10.98
CA VAL A 39 -10.52 -9.45 -10.64
C VAL A 39 -11.51 -8.67 -11.50
N GLU A 40 -11.56 -8.93 -12.81
CA GLU A 40 -12.53 -8.30 -13.73
C GLU A 40 -13.96 -8.62 -13.31
N THR A 41 -14.26 -9.90 -13.06
CA THR A 41 -15.59 -10.33 -12.60
C THR A 41 -15.94 -9.71 -11.23
N HIS A 42 -15.00 -9.67 -10.30
CA HIS A 42 -15.19 -9.06 -8.98
C HIS A 42 -15.42 -7.56 -9.09
N PHE A 43 -14.66 -6.85 -9.93
CA PHE A 43 -14.86 -5.43 -10.20
C PHE A 43 -16.26 -5.21 -10.75
N GLN A 44 -16.65 -5.89 -11.85
CA GLN A 44 -17.97 -5.76 -12.47
C GLN A 44 -19.13 -6.02 -11.51
N ASN A 45 -18.97 -6.98 -10.59
CA ASN A 45 -20.00 -7.35 -9.62
C ASN A 45 -20.05 -6.45 -8.38
N THR A 46 -18.99 -5.71 -8.08
CA THR A 46 -18.88 -4.98 -6.80
C THR A 46 -18.64 -3.50 -6.95
N TYR A 47 -18.33 -3.01 -8.14
CA TYR A 47 -18.25 -1.59 -8.42
C TYR A 47 -19.63 -0.96 -8.32
N ALA A 48 -19.71 0.20 -7.69
CA ALA A 48 -20.88 1.04 -7.65
C ALA A 48 -20.47 2.51 -7.55
N CYS A 49 -21.30 3.41 -8.06
CA CYS A 49 -21.19 4.83 -7.76
C CYS A 49 -22.10 5.13 -6.58
N ASN A 50 -21.55 5.66 -5.49
CA ASN A 50 -22.35 6.06 -4.34
C ASN A 50 -23.12 7.36 -4.63
N SER A 51 -24.00 7.77 -3.72
CA SER A 51 -24.80 9.01 -3.86
C SER A 51 -23.97 10.29 -3.98
N ASP A 52 -22.71 10.24 -3.54
CA ASP A 52 -21.78 11.38 -3.55
C ASP A 52 -20.92 11.42 -4.82
N GLY A 53 -21.18 10.54 -5.79
CA GLY A 53 -20.44 10.48 -7.06
C GLY A 53 -19.08 9.78 -6.97
N ARG A 54 -18.78 9.10 -5.85
CA ARG A 54 -17.54 8.33 -5.69
C ARG A 54 -17.75 6.89 -6.15
N PHE A 55 -16.78 6.39 -6.91
CA PHE A 55 -16.70 4.97 -7.24
C PHE A 55 -16.24 4.18 -6.00
N VAL A 56 -17.00 3.15 -5.66
CA VAL A 56 -16.73 2.22 -4.57
C VAL A 56 -16.61 0.83 -5.18
N VAL A 57 -15.52 0.14 -4.87
CA VAL A 57 -15.30 -1.26 -5.24
C VAL A 57 -15.01 -2.05 -3.97
N LYS A 58 -15.49 -3.29 -3.88
CA LYS A 58 -15.14 -4.15 -2.75
C LYS A 58 -13.70 -4.64 -2.89
N LEU A 59 -13.03 -4.88 -1.78
CA LEU A 59 -11.70 -5.50 -1.83
C LEU A 59 -11.80 -6.94 -2.37
N PRO A 60 -10.90 -7.35 -3.30
CA PRO A 60 -10.86 -8.71 -3.81
C PRO A 60 -10.17 -9.62 -2.80
N PHE A 61 -10.94 -10.46 -2.13
CA PHE A 61 -10.39 -11.51 -1.26
C PHE A 61 -10.03 -12.74 -2.10
N TYR A 62 -8.75 -13.04 -2.22
CA TYR A 62 -8.24 -14.21 -2.96
C TYR A 62 -8.39 -15.50 -2.15
N LYS A 63 -8.58 -15.38 -0.84
CA LYS A 63 -8.78 -16.47 0.11
C LYS A 63 -9.98 -16.19 0.98
N SER A 64 -10.61 -17.24 1.51
CA SER A 64 -11.80 -17.10 2.35
C SER A 64 -11.44 -16.47 3.69
N ASN A 65 -12.30 -15.59 4.20
CA ASN A 65 -12.16 -15.00 5.53
C ASN A 65 -12.19 -16.05 6.66
N SER A 66 -12.70 -17.25 6.38
CA SER A 66 -12.67 -18.40 7.30
C SER A 66 -11.26 -18.92 7.62
N GLU A 67 -10.24 -18.45 6.89
CA GLU A 67 -8.83 -18.80 7.12
C GLU A 67 -8.14 -17.93 8.18
N LEU A 68 -8.81 -16.88 8.70
CA LEU A 68 -8.27 -16.09 9.81
C LEU A 68 -8.48 -16.79 11.15
N GLY A 69 -7.45 -16.79 11.98
CA GLY A 69 -7.56 -17.11 13.39
C GLY A 69 -8.17 -15.97 14.21
N ASP A 70 -8.11 -16.09 15.53
CA ASP A 70 -8.59 -15.04 16.43
C ASP A 70 -7.60 -13.86 16.45
N SER A 71 -8.10 -12.64 16.18
CA SER A 71 -7.34 -11.39 16.20
C SER A 71 -7.68 -10.51 17.41
N LYS A 72 -8.74 -10.83 18.15
CA LYS A 72 -9.26 -10.01 19.25
C LYS A 72 -8.23 -9.79 20.38
N PRO A 73 -7.45 -10.80 20.82
CA PRO A 73 -6.48 -10.60 21.89
C PRO A 73 -5.41 -9.55 21.53
N ALA A 74 -4.92 -9.58 20.29
CA ALA A 74 -3.92 -8.63 19.81
C ALA A 74 -4.48 -7.20 19.75
N ALA A 75 -5.71 -7.05 19.26
CA ALA A 75 -6.39 -5.75 19.17
C ALA A 75 -6.63 -5.14 20.56
N ILE A 76 -7.13 -5.93 21.51
CA ILE A 76 -7.36 -5.48 22.90
C ILE A 76 -6.04 -5.08 23.55
N SER A 77 -4.99 -5.89 23.41
CA SER A 77 -3.68 -5.59 23.99
C SER A 77 -3.12 -4.24 23.50
N ARG A 78 -3.25 -3.97 22.19
CA ARG A 78 -2.82 -2.70 21.58
C ARG A 78 -3.66 -1.52 22.06
N LEU A 79 -4.98 -1.69 22.18
CA LEU A 79 -5.87 -0.67 22.71
C LEU A 79 -5.50 -0.30 24.17
N LEU A 80 -5.29 -1.30 25.02
CA LEU A 80 -4.89 -1.06 26.41
C LEU A 80 -3.52 -0.37 26.51
N ALA A 81 -2.59 -0.66 25.59
CA ALA A 81 -1.31 0.04 25.51
C ALA A 81 -1.49 1.52 25.12
N MET A 82 -2.39 1.82 24.19
CA MET A 82 -2.76 3.18 23.83
C MET A 82 -3.41 3.93 25.00
N GLU A 83 -4.31 3.29 25.75
CA GLU A 83 -4.93 3.88 26.94
C GLU A 83 -3.91 4.22 28.03
N ARG A 84 -2.90 3.37 28.24
CA ARG A 84 -1.78 3.70 29.14
C ARG A 84 -1.00 4.93 28.67
N LYS A 85 -0.82 5.09 27.35
CA LYS A 85 -0.15 6.25 26.75
C LYS A 85 -0.96 7.54 26.92
N PHE A 86 -2.29 7.46 26.84
CA PHE A 86 -3.18 8.60 27.07
C PHE A 86 -3.02 9.20 28.47
N LYS A 87 -2.94 8.34 29.49
CA LYS A 87 -2.76 8.78 30.90
C LYS A 87 -1.51 9.66 31.10
N ASN A 88 -0.46 9.41 30.33
CA ASN A 88 0.80 10.14 30.43
C ASN A 88 0.94 11.29 29.41
N ASN A 89 0.00 11.42 28.46
CA ASN A 89 0.06 12.44 27.42
C ASN A 89 -1.37 12.89 27.01
N PRO A 90 -1.95 13.87 27.73
CA PRO A 90 -3.31 14.37 27.47
C PRO A 90 -3.49 15.00 26.09
N ASP A 91 -2.44 15.64 25.55
CA ASP A 91 -2.49 16.23 24.21
C ASP A 91 -2.58 15.16 23.12
N PHE A 92 -1.82 14.06 23.27
CA PHE A 92 -1.89 12.91 22.37
C PHE A 92 -3.27 12.22 22.43
N GLU A 93 -3.88 12.11 23.62
CA GLU A 93 -5.25 11.60 23.77
C GLU A 93 -6.26 12.48 23.05
N LYS A 94 -6.16 13.81 23.21
CA LYS A 94 -7.04 14.77 22.55
C LYS A 94 -6.96 14.64 21.02
N GLN A 95 -5.76 14.68 20.47
CA GLN A 95 -5.55 14.53 19.02
C GLN A 95 -6.03 13.17 18.48
N TYR A 96 -5.87 12.10 19.26
CA TYR A 96 -6.39 10.78 18.89
C TYR A 96 -7.92 10.77 18.83
N LYS A 97 -8.60 11.33 19.84
CA LYS A 97 -10.06 11.42 19.88
C LYS A 97 -10.61 12.29 18.75
N GLU A 98 -9.96 13.41 18.47
CA GLU A 98 -10.30 14.28 17.34
C GLU A 98 -10.24 13.52 16.01
N PHE A 99 -9.16 12.76 15.77
CA PHE A 99 -9.03 11.92 14.58
C PHE A 99 -10.15 10.88 14.49
N MET A 100 -10.43 10.15 15.57
CA MET A 100 -11.46 9.10 15.55
C MET A 100 -12.85 9.70 15.30
N ASN A 101 -13.20 10.82 15.95
CA ASN A 101 -14.48 11.48 15.74
C ASN A 101 -14.65 11.99 14.30
N GLU A 102 -13.59 12.60 13.73
CA GLU A 102 -13.57 13.00 12.33
C GLU A 102 -13.81 11.79 11.42
N TYR A 103 -13.06 10.70 11.64
CA TYR A 103 -13.16 9.45 10.88
C TYR A 103 -14.59 8.85 10.92
N GLU A 104 -15.27 8.92 12.07
CA GLU A 104 -16.69 8.54 12.19
C GLU A 104 -17.61 9.48 11.42
N SER A 105 -17.45 10.79 11.60
CA SER A 105 -18.30 11.82 10.97
C SER A 105 -18.24 11.80 9.44
N LEU A 106 -17.09 11.41 8.89
CA LEU A 106 -16.88 11.21 7.46
C LEU A 106 -17.49 9.90 6.93
N GLY A 107 -18.07 9.09 7.81
CA GLY A 107 -18.64 7.80 7.48
C GLY A 107 -17.60 6.72 7.17
N HIS A 108 -16.34 6.90 7.58
CA HIS A 108 -15.29 5.90 7.40
C HIS A 108 -15.31 4.78 8.45
N MET A 109 -16.10 4.96 9.52
CA MET A 109 -16.42 3.90 10.47
C MET A 109 -17.84 4.07 11.01
N SER A 110 -18.40 2.98 11.53
CA SER A 110 -19.70 2.96 12.18
C SER A 110 -19.67 1.98 13.34
N LEU A 111 -20.49 2.23 14.38
CA LEU A 111 -20.64 1.29 15.48
C LEU A 111 -21.15 -0.07 15.00
N VAL A 112 -20.45 -1.15 15.38
CA VAL A 112 -20.82 -2.52 14.99
C VAL A 112 -22.06 -2.98 15.77
N ASN A 113 -23.07 -3.49 15.05
CA ASN A 113 -24.22 -4.13 15.68
C ASN A 113 -23.84 -5.54 16.15
N SER A 114 -23.70 -5.74 17.47
CA SER A 114 -23.23 -7.02 18.04
C SER A 114 -24.17 -8.21 17.84
N ARG A 115 -25.38 -8.00 17.30
CA ARG A 115 -26.41 -9.06 17.16
C ARG A 115 -26.39 -9.79 15.81
N SER A 116 -25.69 -9.26 14.79
CA SER A 116 -25.80 -9.73 13.40
C SER A 116 -24.62 -10.56 12.90
N HIS A 117 -23.59 -10.76 13.71
CA HIS A 117 -22.32 -11.31 13.23
C HIS A 117 -21.91 -12.54 14.04
N THR A 118 -21.63 -13.65 13.35
CA THR A 118 -21.03 -14.83 13.99
C THR A 118 -19.55 -14.59 14.27
N SER A 119 -18.97 -15.29 15.25
CA SER A 119 -17.56 -15.14 15.59
C SER A 119 -16.60 -15.48 14.44
N LYS A 120 -17.06 -16.19 13.40
CA LYS A 120 -16.25 -16.56 12.24
C LYS A 120 -16.14 -15.46 11.18
N ASP A 121 -17.02 -14.46 11.22
CA ASP A 121 -17.05 -13.38 10.22
C ASP A 121 -16.45 -12.07 10.75
N GLN A 122 -15.85 -12.12 11.94
CA GLN A 122 -15.32 -10.95 12.62
C GLN A 122 -13.80 -10.97 12.62
N ASN A 123 -13.21 -9.86 12.19
CA ASN A 123 -11.79 -9.61 12.35
C ASN A 123 -11.58 -8.27 13.07
N PHE A 124 -10.74 -8.28 14.10
CA PHE A 124 -10.39 -7.10 14.88
C PHE A 124 -9.00 -6.63 14.46
N LEU A 125 -8.93 -5.43 13.90
CA LEU A 125 -7.65 -4.82 13.54
C LEU A 125 -7.08 -4.08 14.76
N PRO A 126 -5.89 -4.46 15.25
CA PRO A 126 -5.16 -3.61 16.19
C PRO A 126 -4.88 -2.26 15.53
N HIS A 127 -4.90 -1.19 16.31
CA HIS A 127 -4.56 0.14 15.79
C HIS A 127 -3.68 0.91 16.76
N HIS A 128 -2.93 1.87 16.23
CA HIS A 128 -2.09 2.75 17.02
C HIS A 128 -1.98 4.11 16.34
N ALA A 129 -1.68 5.15 17.12
CA ALA A 129 -1.51 6.49 16.57
C ALA A 129 -0.04 6.86 16.39
N VAL A 130 0.27 7.44 15.22
CA VAL A 130 1.60 7.94 14.83
C VAL A 130 1.54 9.45 14.65
N ILE A 131 2.60 10.14 15.08
CA ILE A 131 2.73 11.58 14.86
C ILE A 131 3.43 11.78 13.52
N LYS A 132 2.78 12.48 12.62
CA LYS A 132 3.30 12.91 11.32
C LYS A 132 3.28 14.44 11.28
N PRO A 133 4.36 15.12 11.72
CA PRO A 133 4.41 16.58 11.80
C PRO A 133 4.15 17.29 10.46
N SER A 134 4.41 16.61 9.34
CA SER A 134 4.20 17.07 7.97
C SER A 134 2.76 16.90 7.44
N SER A 135 1.83 16.39 8.26
CA SER A 135 0.44 16.21 7.85
C SER A 135 -0.30 17.55 7.82
N LEU A 136 -1.02 17.82 6.71
CA LEU A 136 -1.71 19.10 6.47
C LEU A 136 -2.96 19.31 7.33
N THR A 137 -3.65 18.23 7.72
CA THR A 137 -4.88 18.29 8.52
C THR A 137 -4.56 18.16 10.01
N THR A 138 -4.17 16.97 10.44
CA THR A 138 -3.90 16.63 11.84
C THR A 138 -2.51 16.03 11.93
N LYS A 139 -1.70 16.50 12.89
CA LYS A 139 -0.33 16.00 13.14
C LYS A 139 -0.32 14.55 13.63
N LEU A 140 -1.47 13.96 13.95
CA LEU A 140 -1.65 12.58 14.36
C LEU A 140 -2.47 11.82 13.30
N ARG A 141 -2.06 10.59 13.02
CA ARG A 141 -2.84 9.63 12.21
C ARG A 141 -2.99 8.32 12.95
N VAL A 142 -4.15 7.68 12.84
CA VAL A 142 -4.36 6.31 13.34
C VAL A 142 -4.07 5.32 12.23
N VAL A 143 -3.23 4.33 12.54
CA VAL A 143 -2.85 3.24 11.65
C VAL A 143 -3.56 1.98 12.12
N PHE A 144 -4.35 1.38 11.23
CA PHE A 144 -4.98 0.07 11.42
C PHE A 144 -4.06 -1.02 10.87
N ASP A 145 -3.64 -1.94 11.72
CA ASP A 145 -2.64 -2.96 11.44
C ASP A 145 -3.28 -4.24 10.90
N ALA A 146 -3.55 -4.26 9.60
CA ALA A 146 -4.04 -5.43 8.87
C ALA A 146 -2.96 -6.51 8.62
N SER A 147 -1.70 -6.19 8.95
CA SER A 147 -0.56 -7.11 8.85
C SER A 147 -0.38 -7.98 10.11
N CYS A 148 -1.02 -7.57 11.22
CA CYS A 148 -0.97 -8.31 12.47
C CYS A 148 -1.50 -9.74 12.28
N LYS A 149 -0.64 -10.72 12.57
CA LYS A 149 -0.97 -12.13 12.47
C LYS A 149 -1.99 -12.50 13.56
N THR A 150 -3.00 -13.24 13.15
CA THR A 150 -3.98 -13.87 14.04
C THR A 150 -3.38 -15.12 14.71
N THR A 151 -4.13 -15.78 15.60
CA THR A 151 -3.64 -16.95 16.35
C THR A 151 -3.14 -18.12 15.49
N ASN A 152 -3.52 -18.22 14.22
CA ASN A 152 -3.05 -19.27 13.30
C ASN A 152 -1.93 -18.80 12.36
N GLY A 153 -1.40 -17.59 12.55
CA GLY A 153 -0.29 -17.05 11.77
C GLY A 153 -0.68 -16.34 10.47
N THR A 154 -1.96 -16.33 10.08
CA THR A 154 -2.46 -15.58 8.91
C THR A 154 -2.87 -14.15 9.31
N SER A 155 -2.78 -13.20 8.37
CA SER A 155 -3.19 -11.81 8.57
C SER A 155 -4.25 -11.41 7.54
N LEU A 156 -4.98 -10.31 7.78
CA LEU A 156 -6.00 -9.84 6.83
C LEU A 156 -5.37 -9.52 5.47
N ASN A 157 -4.19 -8.89 5.47
CA ASN A 157 -3.47 -8.61 4.24
C ASN A 157 -3.12 -9.88 3.47
N SER A 158 -2.80 -10.98 4.15
CA SER A 158 -2.50 -12.26 3.47
C SER A 158 -3.66 -12.85 2.67
N LEU A 159 -4.89 -12.38 2.89
CA LEU A 159 -6.05 -12.73 2.09
C LEU A 159 -6.24 -11.80 0.86
N LEU A 160 -5.60 -10.64 0.87
CA LEU A 160 -5.69 -9.57 -0.14
C LEU A 160 -4.45 -9.48 -1.04
N GLU A 161 -3.38 -10.22 -0.72
CA GLU A 161 -2.06 -10.12 -1.37
C GLU A 161 -2.05 -10.66 -2.82
N CYS A 162 -2.43 -9.81 -3.79
CA CYS A 162 -2.20 -10.07 -5.22
C CYS A 162 -0.72 -10.38 -5.51
N ILE A 163 0.20 -9.69 -4.82
CA ILE A 163 1.64 -9.78 -5.06
C ILE A 163 2.19 -11.17 -4.73
N LYS A 164 1.66 -11.85 -3.70
CA LYS A 164 2.06 -13.24 -3.40
C LYS A 164 1.58 -14.20 -4.48
N GLN A 165 0.45 -13.92 -5.12
CA GLN A 165 0.00 -14.72 -6.25
C GLN A 165 0.92 -14.53 -7.47
N ILE A 166 1.35 -13.29 -7.76
CA ILE A 166 2.37 -13.02 -8.81
C ILE A 166 3.64 -13.85 -8.53
N ALA A 167 4.07 -13.93 -7.27
CA ALA A 167 5.25 -14.72 -6.90
C ALA A 167 5.08 -16.24 -7.15
N LEU A 168 3.86 -16.76 -7.05
CA LEU A 168 3.55 -18.17 -7.34
C LEU A 168 3.47 -18.44 -8.85
N ASP A 169 2.96 -17.49 -9.60
CA ASP A 169 2.84 -17.58 -11.06
C ASP A 169 4.23 -17.55 -11.73
N ASP A 170 5.17 -16.77 -11.18
CA ASP A 170 6.55 -16.64 -11.64
C ASP A 170 7.55 -17.54 -10.88
N LYS A 171 7.09 -18.71 -10.38
CA LYS A 171 7.91 -19.66 -9.61
C LYS A 171 9.21 -20.11 -10.31
N ASP A 172 9.27 -20.00 -11.63
CA ASP A 172 10.44 -20.36 -12.45
C ASP A 172 11.60 -19.35 -12.30
N ASN A 173 11.36 -18.20 -11.66
CA ASN A 173 12.38 -17.26 -11.22
C ASN A 173 12.47 -17.24 -9.67
N PRO A 174 13.33 -18.09 -9.06
CA PRO A 174 13.39 -18.25 -7.61
C PRO A 174 13.75 -16.96 -6.87
N ASN A 175 14.60 -16.11 -7.46
CA ASN A 175 15.00 -14.84 -6.85
C ASN A 175 13.83 -13.85 -6.81
N LEU A 176 13.08 -13.74 -7.91
CA LEU A 176 11.90 -12.88 -7.96
C LEU A 176 10.79 -13.39 -7.04
N SER A 177 10.54 -14.69 -7.05
CA SER A 177 9.54 -15.31 -6.17
C SER A 177 9.87 -15.09 -4.69
N ARG A 178 11.15 -15.22 -4.30
CA ARG A 178 11.61 -14.91 -2.94
C ARG A 178 11.37 -13.44 -2.58
N VAL A 179 11.82 -12.51 -3.41
CA VAL A 179 11.69 -11.07 -3.13
C VAL A 179 10.22 -10.64 -3.02
N LEU A 180 9.35 -11.12 -3.91
CA LEU A 180 7.91 -10.80 -3.85
C LEU A 180 7.20 -11.42 -2.64
N GLN A 181 7.70 -12.54 -2.10
CA GLN A 181 7.12 -13.19 -0.93
C GLN A 181 7.64 -12.62 0.40
N GLU A 182 8.91 -12.22 0.44
CA GLU A 182 9.63 -11.92 1.68
C GLU A 182 9.96 -10.43 1.86
N ASP A 183 10.20 -9.72 0.77
CA ASP A 183 10.77 -8.36 0.81
C ASP A 183 9.69 -7.29 0.53
N ILE A 184 8.45 -7.69 0.18
CA ILE A 184 7.30 -6.77 0.04
C ILE A 184 6.61 -6.61 1.40
N TYR A 185 6.53 -5.37 1.87
CA TYR A 185 5.79 -4.98 3.05
C TYR A 185 4.71 -3.96 2.69
N MET A 186 3.45 -4.39 2.71
CA MET A 186 2.31 -3.56 2.29
C MET A 186 2.51 -3.03 0.86
N ASP A 187 2.71 -1.71 0.73
CA ASP A 187 2.94 -1.02 -0.54
C ASP A 187 4.44 -0.80 -0.82
N ASP A 188 5.33 -1.14 0.11
CA ASP A 188 6.77 -0.88 0.03
C ASP A 188 7.56 -2.16 -0.31
N LEU A 189 8.51 -2.05 -1.25
CA LEU A 189 9.51 -3.09 -1.53
C LEU A 189 10.80 -2.77 -0.76
N LEU A 190 11.16 -3.63 0.18
CA LEU A 190 12.33 -3.48 1.06
C LEU A 190 13.30 -4.63 0.85
N SER A 191 14.13 -4.50 -0.18
CA SER A 191 15.10 -5.53 -0.55
C SER A 191 16.54 -5.01 -0.46
N GLY A 192 17.50 -5.93 -0.40
CA GLY A 192 18.93 -5.64 -0.35
C GLY A 192 19.73 -6.65 -1.16
N ALA A 193 20.93 -6.26 -1.59
CA ALA A 193 21.87 -7.14 -2.28
C ALA A 193 23.32 -6.76 -1.95
N ASP A 194 24.23 -7.71 -2.12
CA ASP A 194 25.66 -7.53 -1.77
C ASP A 194 26.40 -6.52 -2.67
N THR A 195 25.87 -6.24 -3.86
CA THR A 195 26.46 -5.27 -4.79
C THR A 195 25.40 -4.39 -5.45
N PRO A 196 25.72 -3.12 -5.79
CA PRO A 196 24.78 -2.24 -6.50
C PRO A 196 24.26 -2.82 -7.81
N ASN A 197 25.13 -3.49 -8.58
CA ASN A 197 24.74 -4.09 -9.87
C ASN A 197 23.71 -5.21 -9.69
N ASN A 198 23.89 -6.06 -8.67
CA ASN A 198 22.92 -7.10 -8.36
C ASN A 198 21.58 -6.48 -7.91
N ALA A 199 21.62 -5.47 -7.04
CA ALA A 199 20.43 -4.74 -6.61
C ALA A 199 19.68 -4.10 -7.80
N ILE A 200 20.40 -3.47 -8.72
CA ILE A 200 19.82 -2.87 -9.94
C ILE A 200 19.15 -3.95 -10.80
N SER A 201 19.82 -5.08 -11.03
CA SER A 201 19.26 -6.18 -11.83
C SER A 201 17.96 -6.70 -11.21
N ILE A 202 17.99 -7.05 -9.93
CA ILE A 202 16.83 -7.55 -9.19
C ILE A 202 15.67 -6.55 -9.25
N CYS A 203 15.95 -5.26 -9.00
CA CYS A 203 14.91 -4.22 -9.02
C CYS A 203 14.33 -3.99 -10.42
N LYS A 204 15.14 -4.07 -11.48
CA LYS A 204 14.65 -3.97 -12.86
C LYS A 204 13.77 -5.16 -13.24
N ASP A 205 14.17 -6.37 -12.88
CA ASP A 205 13.39 -7.59 -13.14
C ASP A 205 12.03 -7.54 -12.42
N ILE A 206 12.03 -7.14 -11.15
CA ILE A 206 10.81 -6.99 -10.35
C ILE A 206 9.93 -5.86 -10.89
N ALA A 207 10.51 -4.69 -11.18
CA ALA A 207 9.76 -3.57 -11.74
C ALA A 207 9.12 -3.96 -13.07
N HIS A 208 9.82 -4.72 -13.90
CA HIS A 208 9.29 -5.25 -15.15
C HIS A 208 8.10 -6.18 -14.89
N VAL A 209 8.29 -7.25 -14.08
CA VAL A 209 7.21 -8.22 -13.79
C VAL A 209 5.99 -7.52 -13.19
N LEU A 210 6.19 -6.68 -12.18
CA LEU A 210 5.10 -5.94 -11.55
C LEU A 210 4.39 -5.01 -12.56
N SER A 211 5.14 -4.34 -13.44
CA SER A 211 4.53 -3.46 -14.46
C SER A 211 3.66 -4.22 -15.46
N THR A 212 4.01 -5.47 -15.82
CA THR A 212 3.18 -6.29 -16.72
C THR A 212 1.85 -6.68 -16.06
N ARG A 213 1.77 -6.61 -14.73
CA ARG A 213 0.58 -6.88 -13.91
C ARG A 213 -0.09 -5.59 -13.39
N GLY A 214 0.29 -4.42 -13.92
CA GLY A 214 -0.29 -3.11 -13.56
C GLY A 214 0.26 -2.48 -12.28
N PHE A 215 1.29 -3.07 -11.65
CA PHE A 215 1.94 -2.54 -10.46
C PHE A 215 3.20 -1.75 -10.85
N HIS A 216 3.11 -0.43 -10.82
CA HIS A 216 4.25 0.44 -11.15
C HIS A 216 4.98 0.90 -9.87
N LEU A 217 6.18 0.38 -9.64
CA LEU A 217 7.06 0.82 -8.56
C LEU A 217 7.55 2.25 -8.79
N ARG A 218 7.56 3.06 -7.73
CA ARG A 218 7.97 4.47 -7.76
C ARG A 218 8.69 4.83 -6.47
N LYS A 219 9.36 6.00 -6.46
CA LYS A 219 10.03 6.57 -5.28
C LYS A 219 11.14 5.68 -4.74
N TRP A 220 12.07 5.30 -5.62
CA TRP A 220 13.23 4.50 -5.24
C TRP A 220 14.12 5.24 -4.25
N ASN A 221 14.42 4.58 -3.12
CA ASN A 221 15.32 5.06 -2.08
C ASN A 221 16.48 4.07 -1.90
N SER A 222 17.72 4.54 -1.82
CA SER A 222 18.90 3.66 -1.66
C SER A 222 20.08 4.39 -1.01
N ASN A 223 20.99 3.64 -0.40
CA ASN A 223 22.26 4.15 0.10
C ASN A 223 23.36 4.16 -0.98
N SER A 224 23.12 3.57 -2.16
CA SER A 224 24.06 3.56 -3.29
C SER A 224 23.68 4.63 -4.32
N THR A 225 24.63 5.50 -4.63
CA THR A 225 24.49 6.51 -5.69
C THR A 225 24.45 5.90 -7.08
N GLU A 226 25.17 4.79 -7.29
CA GLU A 226 25.16 4.01 -8.53
C GLU A 226 23.77 3.44 -8.81
N PHE A 227 23.11 2.93 -7.76
CA PHE A 227 21.72 2.48 -7.86
C PHE A 227 20.78 3.63 -8.21
N LEU A 228 20.83 4.74 -7.45
CA LEU A 228 19.93 5.88 -7.67
C LEU A 228 20.08 6.51 -9.05
N ALA A 229 21.29 6.53 -9.62
CA ALA A 229 21.52 7.03 -10.97
C ALA A 229 20.70 6.28 -12.03
N GLN A 230 20.44 4.98 -11.83
CA GLN A 230 19.66 4.15 -12.77
C GLN A 230 18.15 4.36 -12.68
N PHE A 231 17.65 4.98 -11.60
CA PHE A 231 16.22 5.16 -11.35
C PHE A 231 15.82 6.63 -11.16
N SER A 232 16.66 7.55 -11.65
CA SER A 232 16.56 9.00 -11.42
C SER A 232 15.25 9.66 -11.86
N GLU A 233 14.56 9.13 -12.89
CA GLU A 233 13.22 9.61 -13.31
C GLU A 233 12.09 9.25 -12.32
N HIS A 234 12.36 8.32 -11.39
CA HIS A 234 11.40 7.80 -10.42
C HIS A 234 11.86 8.02 -8.96
N SER A 235 12.92 8.78 -8.74
CA SER A 235 13.46 9.13 -7.43
C SER A 235 13.03 10.54 -7.00
N SER A 236 12.65 10.70 -5.74
CA SER A 236 12.46 12.03 -5.14
C SER A 236 13.81 12.73 -4.95
N HIS A 237 13.82 14.07 -4.85
CA HIS A 237 15.03 14.85 -4.53
C HIS A 237 15.76 14.41 -3.24
N ASP A 238 15.08 13.63 -2.37
CA ASP A 238 15.54 13.13 -1.06
C ASP A 238 15.75 11.59 -1.04
N ALA A 239 16.05 10.97 -2.18
CA ALA A 239 16.08 9.51 -2.35
C ALA A 239 17.29 8.78 -1.70
N ARG A 240 18.25 9.52 -1.14
CA ARG A 240 19.46 8.94 -0.55
C ARG A 240 19.20 8.58 0.92
N VAL A 241 19.30 7.29 1.23
CA VAL A 241 19.15 6.80 2.60
C VAL A 241 20.52 6.71 3.26
N GLU A 242 20.79 7.57 4.23
CA GLU A 242 22.01 7.50 5.03
C GLU A 242 21.72 6.85 6.40
N PHE A 243 22.42 5.76 6.69
CA PHE A 243 22.38 5.14 8.02
C PHE A 243 23.36 5.87 8.95
N SER A 244 23.02 7.08 9.42
CA SER A 244 23.77 7.73 10.49
C SER A 244 23.09 7.48 11.83
N LYS A 245 23.87 7.17 12.88
CA LYS A 245 23.35 6.94 14.23
C LYS A 245 22.74 8.19 14.89
N ASP A 246 22.94 9.38 14.30
CA ASP A 246 22.63 10.68 14.91
C ASP A 246 21.70 11.58 14.06
N SER A 247 21.14 11.12 12.94
CA SER A 247 20.21 11.95 12.13
C SER A 247 18.74 11.63 12.44
N ASN A 248 17.97 12.69 12.71
CA ASN A 248 16.51 12.66 12.83
C ASN A 248 15.79 12.50 11.46
N GLU A 249 16.53 12.29 10.37
CA GLU A 249 16.04 12.15 8.99
C GLU A 249 16.08 10.69 8.52
N SER A 250 15.67 9.75 9.38
CA SER A 250 15.41 8.39 8.91
C SER A 250 14.14 8.36 8.07
N SER A 251 14.24 7.86 6.84
CA SER A 251 13.10 7.46 6.03
C SER A 251 12.35 6.33 6.75
N LYS A 252 11.28 6.69 7.46
CA LYS A 252 10.48 5.76 8.27
C LYS A 252 9.55 4.96 7.38
N VAL A 253 9.83 3.66 7.26
CA VAL A 253 8.84 2.70 6.77
C VAL A 253 7.80 2.47 7.87
N LEU A 254 6.52 2.54 7.52
CA LEU A 254 5.43 2.31 8.47
C LEU A 254 5.53 0.88 9.04
N GLY A 255 5.55 0.72 10.36
CA GLY A 255 5.44 -0.60 11.00
C GLY A 255 6.75 -1.39 11.21
N LEU A 256 7.88 -0.92 10.68
CA LEU A 256 9.21 -1.41 11.07
C LEU A 256 9.75 -0.53 12.20
N PHE A 257 9.55 -0.98 13.44
CA PHE A 257 10.15 -0.43 14.65
C PHE A 257 10.91 -1.52 15.40
#